data_AF-A0A852ZA26-F1
#
_entry.id   AF-A0A852ZA26-F1
#
_cell.length_a   1.000
_cell.length_b   1.000
_cell.length_c   1.000
_cell.angle_alpha   90.00
_cell.angle_beta   90.00
_cell.angle_gamma   90.00
#
_symmetry.space_group_name_H-M   'P 1'
#
loop_
_entity.id
_entity.type
_entity.pdbx_description
1 polymer ?
#
loop_
_entity_poly.entity_id
_entity_poly.type
_entity_poly.pdbx_seq_one_letter_code
_entity_poly.pdbx_strand_id
1 'polypeptide(L)'
;MLSYIQGRDQGFPFIPEILSDEGAEKLGRLARRLRTLLAAYRCPSDAQWQFAEGAPKPGEALQHGDLGPWNLLWGARHQVVGVLDWDFAGPGDPWYDTGHLAWFTVPLMDDDRAGERGFPSPPDRGARLEAFATGAGISTGELVQVVLRVQAEYERRVSTRSGPWETFRHMGLNENARSDRLWTGHHFA
;
A
#
# COMPACT_ATOMS: atom_id res chain seq x y z
N MET A 1 5.48 25.36 -0.72
CA MET A 1 4.85 25.61 0.61
C MET A 1 3.73 24.61 0.77
N LEU A 2 3.68 23.88 1.89
CA LEU A 2 2.58 22.97 2.18
C LEU A 2 1.40 23.76 2.76
N SER A 3 0.18 23.30 2.47
CA SER A 3 -1.07 23.83 3.03
C SER A 3 -1.73 22.77 3.89
N TYR A 4 -2.42 23.20 4.95
CA TYR A 4 -3.19 22.28 5.78
C TYR A 4 -4.31 21.61 4.97
N ILE A 5 -4.48 20.30 5.17
CA ILE A 5 -5.59 19.51 4.65
C ILE A 5 -6.41 19.04 5.85
N GLN A 6 -7.68 19.43 5.90
CA GLN A 6 -8.59 18.95 6.95
C GLN A 6 -8.96 17.48 6.68
N GLY A 7 -8.64 16.60 7.61
CA GLY A 7 -9.01 15.19 7.57
C GLY A 7 -8.68 14.44 8.86
N ARG A 8 -9.25 13.26 9.02
CA ARG A 8 -8.97 12.29 10.10
C ARG A 8 -7.96 11.26 9.59
N ASP A 9 -7.08 10.80 10.45
CA ASP A 9 -6.21 9.67 10.17
C ASP A 9 -6.99 8.34 10.13
N GLN A 10 -6.29 7.24 9.90
CA GLN A 10 -6.83 5.89 9.78
C GLN A 10 -7.29 5.28 11.11
N GLY A 11 -6.85 5.82 12.26
CA GLY A 11 -7.05 5.22 13.58
C GLY A 11 -6.29 3.90 13.80
N PHE A 12 -6.23 3.42 15.04
CA PHE A 12 -5.78 2.06 15.34
C PHE A 12 -6.55 1.50 16.55
N PRO A 13 -7.44 0.50 16.39
CA PRO A 13 -7.82 -0.20 15.15
C PRO A 13 -8.36 0.72 14.03
N PHE A 14 -8.36 0.25 12.78
CA PHE A 14 -8.75 1.09 11.65
C PHE A 14 -10.20 1.53 11.73
N ILE A 15 -10.47 2.72 11.17
CA ILE A 15 -11.82 3.28 11.06
C ILE A 15 -12.74 2.39 10.18
N PRO A 16 -14.07 2.39 10.40
CA PRO A 16 -15.02 1.54 9.67
C PRO A 16 -14.96 1.69 8.14
N GLU A 17 -14.59 2.88 7.66
CA GLU A 17 -14.42 3.18 6.24
C GLU A 17 -13.32 2.33 5.59
N ILE A 18 -12.29 1.94 6.34
CA ILE A 18 -11.25 1.02 5.87
C ILE A 18 -11.73 -0.43 6.00
N LEU A 19 -12.44 -0.76 7.08
CA LEU A 19 -12.85 -2.13 7.42
C LEU A 19 -14.01 -2.68 6.57
N SER A 20 -14.70 -1.83 5.79
CA SER A 20 -15.83 -2.22 4.93
C SER A 20 -15.42 -2.59 3.50
N ASP A 21 -16.22 -3.41 2.80
CA ASP A 21 -15.93 -3.83 1.42
C ASP A 21 -16.03 -2.65 0.44
N GLU A 22 -16.98 -1.73 0.68
CA GLU A 22 -17.06 -0.45 -0.03
C GLU A 22 -15.77 0.37 0.14
N GLY A 23 -15.20 0.33 1.35
CA GLY A 23 -13.88 0.86 1.66
C GLY A 23 -12.77 0.28 0.79
N ALA A 24 -12.70 -1.05 0.71
CA ALA A 24 -11.74 -1.76 -0.13
C ALA A 24 -11.86 -1.35 -1.60
N GLU A 25 -13.08 -1.26 -2.14
CA GLU A 25 -13.32 -0.82 -3.51
C GLU A 25 -12.91 0.65 -3.74
N LYS A 26 -13.24 1.55 -2.80
CA LYS A 26 -12.80 2.96 -2.85
C LYS A 26 -11.27 3.10 -2.83
N LEU A 27 -10.60 2.29 -2.02
CA LEU A 27 -9.13 2.28 -1.92
C LEU A 27 -8.49 1.68 -3.18
N GLY A 28 -9.10 0.67 -3.79
CA GLY A 28 -8.69 0.18 -5.12
C GLY A 28 -8.79 1.27 -6.18
N ARG A 29 -9.90 2.04 -6.20
CA ARG A 29 -10.06 3.20 -7.10
C ARG A 29 -9.01 4.28 -6.86
N LEU A 30 -8.70 4.57 -5.59
CA LEU A 30 -7.64 5.51 -5.21
C LEU A 30 -6.29 5.04 -5.75
N ALA A 31 -5.92 3.78 -5.50
CA ALA A 31 -4.66 3.20 -5.98
C ALA A 31 -4.54 3.27 -7.51
N ARG A 32 -5.61 2.93 -8.25
CA ARG A 32 -5.64 3.08 -9.70
C ARG A 32 -5.45 4.54 -10.13
N ARG A 33 -6.18 5.47 -9.52
CA ARG A 33 -6.09 6.90 -9.84
C ARG A 33 -4.67 7.42 -9.60
N LEU A 34 -4.08 7.09 -8.46
CA LEU A 34 -2.73 7.51 -8.10
C LEU A 34 -1.71 6.94 -9.09
N ARG A 35 -1.78 5.63 -9.38
CA ARG A 35 -0.93 4.97 -10.39
C ARG A 35 -1.00 5.67 -11.74
N THR A 36 -2.20 5.98 -12.24
CA THR A 36 -2.37 6.69 -13.52
C THR A 36 -1.73 8.08 -13.50
N LEU A 37 -1.90 8.84 -12.40
CA LEU A 37 -1.33 10.17 -12.28
C LEU A 37 0.21 10.13 -12.20
N LEU A 38 0.76 9.19 -11.43
CA LEU A 38 2.20 9.05 -11.26
C LEU A 38 2.89 8.50 -12.52
N ALA A 39 2.22 7.64 -13.29
CA ALA A 39 2.71 7.20 -14.61
C ALA A 39 2.76 8.34 -15.64
N ALA A 40 1.87 9.33 -15.52
CA ALA A 40 1.85 10.50 -16.41
C ALA A 40 2.77 11.65 -15.94
N TYR A 41 3.31 11.57 -14.72
CA TYR A 41 4.16 12.61 -14.16
C TYR A 41 5.49 12.67 -14.91
N ARG A 42 5.83 13.85 -15.44
CA ARG A 42 7.11 14.09 -16.12
C ARG A 42 8.22 14.34 -15.10
N CYS A 43 8.83 13.27 -14.64
CA CYS A 43 9.97 13.34 -13.72
C CYS A 43 11.20 13.96 -14.42
N PRO A 44 11.85 14.96 -13.80
CA PRO A 44 13.17 15.42 -14.24
C PRO A 44 14.19 14.28 -14.26
N SER A 45 15.07 14.24 -15.27
CA SER A 45 16.08 13.19 -15.41
C SER A 45 17.16 13.25 -14.33
N ASP A 46 17.31 14.40 -13.67
CA ASP A 46 18.27 14.69 -12.60
C ASP A 46 17.63 14.72 -11.20
N ALA A 47 16.36 14.33 -11.09
CA ALA A 47 15.64 14.30 -9.82
C ALA A 47 16.40 13.51 -8.74
N GLN A 48 16.49 14.07 -7.55
CA GLN A 48 17.10 13.43 -6.39
C GLN A 48 16.00 13.00 -5.43
N TRP A 49 15.88 11.70 -5.22
CA TRP A 49 14.93 11.12 -4.26
C TRP A 49 15.70 10.64 -3.04
N GLN A 50 14.99 10.40 -1.93
CA GLN A 50 15.65 9.94 -0.71
C GLN A 50 16.38 8.59 -0.89
N PHE A 51 15.85 7.72 -1.76
CA PHE A 51 16.37 6.36 -1.96
C PHE A 51 16.60 5.98 -3.44
N ALA A 52 16.59 6.96 -4.33
CA ALA A 52 16.76 6.76 -5.77
C ALA A 52 17.24 8.03 -6.46
N GLU A 53 17.73 7.90 -7.69
CA GLU A 53 18.14 9.03 -8.52
C GLU A 53 17.52 8.92 -9.91
N GLY A 54 17.19 10.07 -10.48
CA GLY A 54 16.71 10.23 -11.84
C GLY A 54 15.22 9.94 -12.05
N ALA A 55 14.87 9.80 -13.32
CA ALA A 55 13.50 9.52 -13.77
C ALA A 55 13.24 8.01 -13.94
N PRO A 56 11.96 7.58 -13.94
CA PRO A 56 11.59 6.19 -14.22
C PRO A 56 12.18 5.65 -15.53
N LYS A 57 12.76 4.45 -15.46
CA LYS A 57 13.27 3.70 -16.62
C LYS A 57 12.12 3.02 -17.39
N PRO A 58 12.36 2.46 -18.60
CA PRO A 58 11.33 1.71 -19.30
C PRO A 58 10.72 0.59 -18.43
N GLY A 59 9.41 0.62 -18.24
CA GLY A 59 8.66 -0.31 -17.38
C GLY A 59 8.45 0.17 -15.94
N GLU A 60 9.08 1.27 -15.53
CA GLU A 60 8.89 1.90 -14.22
C GLU A 60 7.93 3.10 -14.33
N ALA A 61 7.41 3.51 -13.18
CA ALA A 61 6.73 4.78 -12.99
C ALA A 61 7.20 5.42 -11.67
N LEU A 62 6.78 6.66 -11.42
CA LEU A 62 6.88 7.20 -10.07
C LEU A 62 5.90 6.43 -9.16
N GLN A 63 6.31 6.17 -7.92
CA GLN A 63 5.48 5.59 -6.86
C GLN A 63 5.58 6.46 -5.62
N HIS A 64 4.60 6.36 -4.72
CA HIS A 64 4.64 6.87 -3.36
C HIS A 64 5.66 6.10 -2.51
N GLY A 65 5.74 4.78 -2.70
CA GLY A 65 6.76 3.93 -2.07
C GLY A 65 6.44 3.49 -0.64
N ASP A 66 5.45 4.11 0.00
CA ASP A 66 4.85 3.70 1.29
C ASP A 66 3.33 3.97 1.33
N LEU A 67 2.58 3.59 0.29
CA LEU A 67 1.12 3.82 0.30
C LEU A 67 0.40 2.81 1.21
N GLY A 68 0.38 3.08 2.52
CA GLY A 68 -0.42 2.36 3.51
C GLY A 68 -1.62 3.17 4.00
N PRO A 69 -2.59 2.55 4.71
CA PRO A 69 -3.72 3.28 5.28
C PRO A 69 -3.30 4.42 6.20
N TRP A 70 -2.15 4.29 6.86
CA TRP A 70 -1.55 5.31 7.73
C TRP A 70 -1.16 6.61 7.05
N ASN A 71 -1.01 6.60 5.73
CA ASN A 71 -0.67 7.78 4.94
C ASN A 71 -1.89 8.41 4.25
N LEU A 72 -3.11 8.06 4.67
CA LEU A 72 -4.35 8.56 4.10
C LEU A 72 -5.14 9.41 5.11
N LEU A 73 -5.53 10.62 4.68
CA LEU A 73 -6.49 11.44 5.41
C LEU A 73 -7.91 11.22 4.89
N TRP A 74 -8.86 11.06 5.80
CA TRP A 74 -10.26 10.80 5.54
C TRP A 74 -11.12 12.03 5.86
N GLY A 75 -11.95 12.44 4.90
CA GLY A 75 -12.89 13.53 5.06
C GLY A 75 -14.19 13.09 5.75
N ALA A 76 -14.99 14.06 6.17
CA ALA A 76 -16.28 13.83 6.84
C ALA A 76 -17.33 13.06 6.00
N ARG A 77 -17.12 12.90 4.69
CA ARG A 77 -17.99 12.09 3.81
C ARG A 77 -17.37 10.72 3.47
N HIS A 78 -16.46 10.25 4.32
CA HIS A 78 -15.89 8.90 4.26
C HIS A 78 -15.08 8.63 2.99
N GLN A 79 -14.41 9.67 2.48
CA GLN A 79 -13.54 9.63 1.30
C GLN A 79 -12.13 10.09 1.65
N VAL A 80 -11.13 9.55 0.96
CA VAL A 80 -9.76 10.02 1.08
C VAL A 80 -9.63 11.42 0.50
N VAL A 81 -9.10 12.35 1.29
CA VAL A 81 -8.91 13.77 0.95
C VAL A 81 -7.43 14.18 0.88
N GLY A 82 -6.52 13.33 1.35
CA GLY A 82 -5.08 13.57 1.29
C GLY A 82 -4.27 12.29 1.31
N VAL A 83 -3.13 12.33 0.61
CA VAL A 83 -2.06 11.32 0.66
C VAL A 83 -0.83 12.02 1.23
N LEU A 84 -0.35 11.53 2.36
CA LEU A 84 0.73 12.12 3.16
C LEU A 84 2.02 11.33 3.01
N ASP A 85 3.12 11.89 3.50
CA ASP A 85 4.40 11.20 3.67
C ASP A 85 5.04 10.67 2.38
N TRP A 86 5.42 11.61 1.51
CA TRP A 86 6.05 11.35 0.21
C TRP A 86 7.56 11.11 0.30
N ASP A 87 8.11 10.92 1.50
CA ASP A 87 9.56 10.78 1.72
C ASP A 87 10.13 9.54 1.00
N PHE A 88 9.30 8.51 0.81
CA PHE A 88 9.66 7.25 0.15
C PHE A 88 9.42 7.27 -1.37
N ALA A 89 8.96 8.41 -1.92
CA ALA A 89 8.64 8.53 -3.32
C ALA A 89 9.90 8.39 -4.19
N GLY A 90 9.72 7.79 -5.36
CA GLY A 90 10.79 7.63 -6.33
C GLY A 90 10.42 6.67 -7.46
N PRO A 91 11.28 6.48 -8.47
CA PRO A 91 11.08 5.49 -9.52
C PRO A 91 10.92 4.06 -8.96
N GLY A 92 10.03 3.27 -9.55
CA GLY A 92 9.87 1.86 -9.20
C GLY A 92 8.74 1.16 -9.95
N ASP A 93 8.29 0.02 -9.39
CA ASP A 93 7.18 -0.77 -9.96
C ASP A 93 5.88 0.05 -9.92
N PRO A 94 5.21 0.29 -11.08
CA PRO A 94 3.94 1.02 -11.14
C PRO A 94 2.82 0.43 -10.26
N TRP A 95 2.94 -0.84 -9.85
CA TRP A 95 1.95 -1.53 -9.04
C TRP A 95 2.29 -1.57 -7.56
N TYR A 96 3.46 -1.09 -7.13
CA TYR A 96 3.91 -1.23 -5.75
C TYR A 96 2.91 -0.68 -4.74
N ASP A 97 2.47 0.57 -4.94
CA ASP A 97 1.50 1.22 -4.05
C ASP A 97 0.12 0.54 -4.07
N THR A 98 -0.27 -0.05 -5.21
CA THR A 98 -1.52 -0.80 -5.31
C THR A 98 -1.45 -2.06 -4.45
N GLY A 99 -0.35 -2.82 -4.54
CA GLY A 99 -0.15 -4.01 -3.71
C GLY A 99 0.04 -3.69 -2.24
N HIS A 100 0.76 -2.61 -1.92
CA HIS A 100 1.02 -2.21 -0.55
C HIS A 100 -0.26 -1.79 0.17
N LEU A 101 -1.11 -0.99 -0.50
CA LEU A 101 -2.40 -0.61 0.07
C LEU A 101 -3.35 -1.81 0.19
N ALA A 102 -3.38 -2.70 -0.82
CA ALA A 102 -4.21 -3.90 -0.80
C ALA A 102 -3.81 -4.85 0.34
N TRP A 103 -2.51 -5.04 0.59
CA TRP A 103 -2.02 -5.92 1.64
C TRP A 103 -2.66 -5.60 3.00
N PHE A 104 -2.73 -4.33 3.39
CA PHE A 104 -3.27 -3.93 4.69
C PHE A 104 -4.79 -3.74 4.72
N THR A 105 -5.43 -3.59 3.55
CA THR A 105 -6.87 -3.29 3.47
C THR A 105 -7.71 -4.49 3.05
N VAL A 106 -7.12 -5.48 2.36
CA VAL A 106 -7.70 -6.83 2.10
C VAL A 106 -7.29 -7.84 3.19
N PRO A 107 -6.82 -7.35 4.35
CA PRO A 107 -5.76 -7.93 5.19
C PRO A 107 -5.13 -9.25 4.69
N LEU A 108 -4.20 -9.20 3.73
CA LEU A 108 -3.46 -10.38 3.25
C LEU A 108 -2.31 -10.73 4.20
N MET A 109 -2.69 -11.20 5.38
CA MET A 109 -1.88 -11.56 6.55
C MET A 109 -2.68 -12.53 7.42
N ASP A 110 -2.06 -13.10 8.46
CA ASP A 110 -2.74 -13.97 9.42
C ASP A 110 -3.89 -13.26 10.18
N ASP A 111 -4.76 -14.06 10.81
CA ASP A 111 -5.97 -13.56 11.46
C ASP A 111 -5.69 -12.74 12.74
N ASP A 112 -4.59 -13.00 13.43
CA ASP A 112 -4.21 -12.24 14.64
C ASP A 112 -3.81 -10.82 14.24
N ARG A 113 -2.96 -10.68 13.23
CA ARG A 113 -2.53 -9.38 12.69
C ARG A 113 -3.66 -8.64 11.98
N ALA A 114 -4.58 -9.35 11.34
CA ALA A 114 -5.81 -8.75 10.83
C ALA A 114 -6.68 -8.22 11.99
N GLY A 115 -6.81 -9.00 13.06
CA GLY A 115 -7.54 -8.65 14.28
C GLY A 115 -6.99 -7.40 14.99
N GLU A 116 -5.66 -7.27 15.12
CA GLU A 116 -4.99 -6.07 15.66
C GLU A 116 -5.40 -4.78 14.92
N ARG A 117 -5.68 -4.90 13.62
CA ARG A 117 -6.12 -3.79 12.75
C ARG A 117 -7.62 -3.52 12.81
N GLY A 118 -8.38 -4.34 13.53
CA GLY A 118 -9.83 -4.19 13.72
C GLY A 118 -10.69 -5.03 12.79
N PHE A 119 -10.11 -5.91 11.98
CA PHE A 119 -10.89 -6.84 11.18
C PHE A 119 -11.52 -7.93 12.06
N PRO A 120 -12.73 -8.43 11.74
CA PRO A 120 -13.27 -9.64 12.35
C PRO A 120 -12.31 -10.82 12.15
N SER A 121 -12.27 -11.78 13.06
CA SER A 121 -11.42 -12.97 12.95
C SER A 121 -12.28 -14.23 12.75
N PRO A 122 -12.22 -14.90 11.56
CA PRO A 122 -11.50 -14.49 10.35
C PRO A 122 -12.30 -13.46 9.50
N PRO A 123 -11.62 -12.55 8.77
CA PRO A 123 -12.28 -11.62 7.86
C PRO A 123 -12.64 -12.29 6.52
N ASP A 124 -13.70 -11.79 5.87
CA ASP A 124 -14.07 -12.19 4.51
C ASP A 124 -13.11 -11.57 3.48
N ARG A 125 -11.94 -12.18 3.31
CA ARG A 125 -10.92 -11.70 2.37
C ARG A 125 -11.33 -11.90 0.92
N GLY A 126 -12.22 -12.85 0.61
CA GLY A 126 -12.70 -13.07 -0.75
C GLY A 126 -13.48 -11.87 -1.26
N ALA A 127 -14.52 -11.46 -0.52
CA ALA A 127 -15.32 -10.29 -0.85
C ALA A 127 -14.47 -9.02 -0.93
N ARG A 128 -13.52 -8.85 0.00
CA ARG A 128 -12.61 -7.70 0.03
C ARG A 128 -11.63 -7.67 -1.14
N LEU A 129 -11.09 -8.82 -1.52
CA LEU A 129 -10.19 -8.94 -2.66
C LEU A 129 -10.92 -8.59 -3.96
N GLU A 130 -12.14 -9.10 -4.15
CA GLU A 130 -13.00 -8.76 -5.28
C GLU A 130 -13.32 -7.26 -5.33
N ALA A 131 -13.70 -6.67 -4.19
CA ALA A 131 -14.00 -5.25 -4.08
C ALA A 131 -12.79 -4.38 -4.43
N PHE A 132 -11.62 -4.64 -3.82
CA PHE A 132 -10.41 -3.88 -4.10
C PHE A 132 -9.97 -4.04 -5.56
N ALA A 133 -9.96 -5.28 -6.09
CA ALA A 133 -9.57 -5.58 -7.47
C ALA A 133 -10.47 -4.86 -8.48
N THR A 134 -11.78 -4.85 -8.24
CA THR A 134 -12.77 -4.09 -9.03
C THR A 134 -12.43 -2.61 -9.07
N GLY A 135 -12.15 -2.00 -7.92
CA GLY A 135 -11.73 -0.60 -7.84
C GLY A 135 -10.40 -0.33 -8.55
N ALA A 136 -9.44 -1.24 -8.39
CA ALA A 136 -8.09 -1.16 -8.98
C ALA A 136 -8.08 -1.40 -10.49
N GLY A 137 -9.15 -1.99 -11.04
CA GLY A 137 -9.30 -2.32 -12.45
C GLY A 137 -8.42 -3.49 -12.91
N ILE A 138 -8.25 -4.49 -12.05
CA ILE A 138 -7.50 -5.73 -12.33
C ILE A 138 -8.27 -6.95 -11.79
N SER A 139 -7.88 -8.15 -12.20
CA SER A 139 -8.43 -9.37 -11.61
C SER A 139 -7.90 -9.61 -10.20
N THR A 140 -8.62 -10.42 -9.42
CA THR A 140 -8.20 -10.85 -8.08
C THR A 140 -6.88 -11.63 -8.13
N GLY A 141 -6.71 -12.51 -9.11
CA GLY A 141 -5.46 -13.25 -9.32
C GLY A 141 -4.27 -12.34 -9.59
N GLU A 142 -4.42 -11.33 -10.47
CA GLU A 142 -3.37 -10.32 -10.69
C GLU A 142 -3.06 -9.52 -9.43
N LEU A 143 -4.08 -9.15 -8.65
CA LEU A 143 -3.90 -8.41 -7.40
C LEU A 143 -3.10 -9.22 -6.38
N VAL A 144 -3.38 -10.52 -6.23
CA VAL A 144 -2.60 -11.41 -5.35
C VAL A 144 -1.14 -11.48 -5.78
N GLN A 145 -0.88 -11.63 -7.09
CA GLN A 145 0.50 -11.64 -7.60
C GLN A 145 1.21 -10.31 -7.38
N VAL A 146 0.51 -9.18 -7.53
CA VAL A 146 1.03 -7.85 -7.19
C VAL A 146 1.40 -7.77 -5.70
N VAL A 147 0.51 -8.20 -4.80
CA VAL A 147 0.76 -8.18 -3.35
C VAL A 147 1.96 -9.04 -2.97
N LEU A 148 2.07 -10.26 -3.52
CA LEU A 148 3.20 -11.16 -3.26
C LEU A 148 4.54 -10.54 -3.67
N ARG A 149 4.59 -9.88 -4.84
CA ARG A 149 5.79 -9.15 -5.29
C ARG A 149 6.12 -7.99 -4.34
N VAL A 150 5.11 -7.24 -3.91
CA VAL A 150 5.29 -6.11 -2.99
C VAL A 150 5.75 -6.54 -1.61
N GLN A 151 5.18 -7.60 -1.03
CA GLN A 151 5.63 -8.14 0.25
C GLN A 151 7.09 -8.62 0.17
N ALA A 152 7.48 -9.29 -0.92
CA ALA A 152 8.86 -9.73 -1.15
C ALA A 152 9.83 -8.55 -1.31
N GLU A 153 9.39 -7.50 -2.02
CA GLU A 153 10.18 -6.30 -2.19
C GLU A 153 10.32 -5.52 -0.88
N TYR A 154 9.23 -5.33 -0.13
CA TYR A 154 9.24 -4.67 1.17
C TYR A 154 10.17 -5.40 2.15
N GLU A 155 10.07 -6.74 2.23
CA GLU A 155 10.99 -7.58 2.99
C GLU A 155 12.45 -7.27 2.62
N ARG A 156 12.80 -7.29 1.31
CA ARG A 156 14.15 -6.95 0.86
C ARG A 156 14.56 -5.51 1.22
N ARG A 157 13.67 -4.53 1.06
CA ARG A 157 13.98 -3.12 1.34
C ARG A 157 14.35 -2.96 2.82
N VAL A 158 13.53 -3.49 3.73
CA VAL A 158 13.79 -3.46 5.18
C VAL A 158 15.04 -4.26 5.56
N SER A 159 15.28 -5.42 4.93
CA SER A 159 16.44 -6.26 5.22
C SER A 159 17.77 -5.79 4.62
N THR A 160 17.79 -4.89 3.65
CA THR A 160 19.05 -4.53 2.95
C THR A 160 19.39 -3.05 2.98
N ARG A 161 18.41 -2.15 3.13
CA ARG A 161 18.66 -0.71 3.14
C ARG A 161 19.09 -0.21 4.53
N SER A 162 19.82 0.90 4.53
CA SER A 162 20.32 1.60 5.72
C SER A 162 19.47 2.84 6.04
N GLY A 163 19.79 3.53 7.14
CA GLY A 163 19.08 4.74 7.56
C GLY A 163 17.74 4.40 8.23
N PRO A 164 16.61 5.02 7.84
CA PRO A 164 15.33 4.76 8.52
C PRO A 164 14.90 3.28 8.46
N TRP A 165 15.33 2.55 7.43
CA TRP A 165 15.08 1.12 7.25
C TRP A 165 15.68 0.23 8.36
N GLU A 166 16.73 0.68 9.06
CA GLU A 166 17.31 -0.05 10.20
C GLU A 166 16.33 -0.08 11.37
N THR A 167 15.58 1.01 11.58
CA THR A 167 14.52 1.05 12.60
C THR A 167 13.41 0.06 12.27
N PHE A 168 12.97 0.03 11.01
CA PHE A 168 11.96 -0.94 10.55
C PHE A 168 12.41 -2.39 10.74
N ARG A 169 13.71 -2.66 10.54
CA ARG A 169 14.29 -3.97 10.78
C ARG A 169 14.34 -4.33 12.26
N HIS A 170 14.73 -3.41 13.14
CA HIS A 170 14.69 -3.63 14.59
C HIS A 170 13.26 -3.83 15.11
N MET A 171 12.26 -3.24 14.46
CA MET A 171 10.84 -3.47 14.74
C MET A 171 10.30 -4.80 14.19
N GLY A 172 11.12 -5.58 13.48
CA GLY A 172 10.73 -6.87 12.93
C GLY A 172 9.85 -6.79 11.67
N LEU A 173 9.84 -5.65 10.97
CA LEU A 173 8.91 -5.44 9.85
C LEU A 173 9.26 -6.33 8.63
N ASN A 174 10.53 -6.73 8.47
CA ASN A 174 10.91 -7.69 7.44
C ASN A 174 10.43 -9.12 7.78
N GLU A 175 10.50 -9.55 9.04
CA GLU A 175 9.96 -10.84 9.47
C GLU A 175 8.44 -10.88 9.30
N ASN A 176 7.76 -9.79 9.67
CA ASN A 176 6.33 -9.62 9.44
C ASN A 176 5.97 -9.71 7.95
N ALA A 177 6.71 -9.00 7.08
CA ALA A 177 6.50 -9.06 5.64
C ALA A 177 6.71 -10.46 5.07
N ARG A 178 7.72 -11.18 5.56
CA ARG A 178 7.96 -12.58 5.19
C ARG A 178 6.80 -13.48 5.61
N SER A 179 6.34 -13.34 6.87
CA SER A 179 5.22 -14.13 7.40
C SER A 179 3.97 -13.92 6.58
N ASP A 180 3.60 -12.66 6.32
CA ASP A 180 2.42 -12.31 5.53
C ASP A 180 2.51 -12.82 4.09
N ARG A 181 3.72 -12.80 3.50
CA ARG A 181 3.95 -13.35 2.16
C ARG A 181 3.75 -14.85 2.10
N LEU A 182 4.31 -15.58 3.07
CA LEU A 182 4.12 -17.03 3.16
C LEU A 182 2.65 -17.37 3.38
N TRP A 183 1.98 -16.61 4.25
CA TRP A 183 0.55 -16.77 4.51
C TRP A 183 -0.26 -16.50 3.24
N THR A 184 -0.02 -15.38 2.55
CA THR A 184 -0.73 -15.00 1.31
C THR A 184 -0.55 -16.07 0.24
N GLY A 185 0.67 -16.55 0.04
CA GLY A 185 0.97 -17.61 -0.94
C GLY A 185 0.32 -18.94 -0.62
N HIS A 186 0.16 -19.28 0.66
CA HIS A 186 -0.51 -20.52 1.06
C HIS A 186 -2.03 -20.49 0.82
N HIS A 187 -2.66 -19.31 0.92
CA HIS A 187 -4.11 -19.17 0.91
C HIS A 187 -4.69 -18.69 -0.43
N PHE A 188 -3.91 -18.03 -1.28
CA PHE A 188 -4.42 -17.36 -2.49
C PHE A 188 -3.60 -17.61 -3.77
N ALA A 189 -2.46 -18.32 -3.72
CA ALA A 189 -1.61 -18.58 -4.89
C ALA A 189 -1.72 -20.01 -5.42
#